data_AF-A0A2V5Q3T1-F1
#
_entry.id   AF-A0A2V5Q3T1-F1
#
_cell.length_a   1.000
_cell.length_b   1.000
_cell.length_c   1.000
_cell.angle_alpha   90.00
_cell.angle_beta   90.00
_cell.angle_gamma   90.00
#
_symmetry.space_group_name_H-M   'P 1'
#
loop_
_entity.id
_entity.type
_entity.pdbx_description
1 polymer ?
#
loop_
_entity_poly.entity_id
_entity_poly.type
_entity_poly.pdbx_seq_one_letter_code
_entity_poly.pdbx_strand_id
1 'polypeptide(L)' 'MDFEGKVKLANGTEVEVSTAWTRNQVHLKDYDLDTVSEITAAPKDLIERLAKDLATIKPASIHQGEG' A
#
# COMPACT_ATOMS: atom_id res chain seq x y z
N MET A 1 -4.79 2.13 11.95
CA MET A 1 -4.82 3.36 12.77
C MET A 1 -4.60 4.47 11.77
N ASP A 2 -5.63 5.26 11.52
CA ASP A 2 -5.60 6.31 10.51
C ASP A 2 -5.62 7.65 11.25
N PHE A 3 -4.69 8.54 10.92
CA PHE A 3 -4.61 9.84 11.56
C PHE A 3 -3.97 10.87 10.64
N GLU A 4 -4.61 12.04 10.59
CA GLU A 4 -4.11 13.28 10.01
C GLU A 4 -4.48 14.41 10.98
N GLY A 5 -3.57 15.36 11.19
CA GLY A 5 -3.83 16.47 12.10
C GLY A 5 -2.62 17.35 12.31
N LYS A 6 -2.70 18.23 13.31
CA LYS A 6 -1.61 19.12 13.69
C LYS A 6 -0.98 18.65 15.00
N VAL A 7 0.35 18.75 15.07
CA VAL A 7 1.12 18.49 16.28
C VAL A 7 1.96 19.72 16.62
N LYS A 8 1.96 20.09 17.90
CA LYS A 8 2.79 21.16 18.42
C LYS A 8 4.20 20.62 18.72
N LEU A 9 5.20 21.29 18.15
CA LEU A 9 6.62 20.98 18.35
C LEU A 9 7.16 21.62 19.63
N ALA A 10 8.36 21.20 20.06
CA ALA A 10 9.02 21.72 21.26
C ALA A 10 9.32 23.24 21.20
N ASN A 11 9.51 23.79 20.00
CA ASN A 11 9.68 25.23 19.77
C ASN A 11 8.35 26.02 19.78
N GLY A 12 7.22 25.34 20.00
CA GLY A 12 5.89 25.93 20.06
C GLY A 12 5.15 26.05 18.72
N THR A 13 5.79 25.74 17.59
CA THR A 13 5.13 25.79 16.26
C THR A 13 4.26 24.56 16.03
N GLU A 14 3.21 24.68 15.22
CA GLU A 14 2.39 23.56 14.79
C GLU A 14 2.77 23.10 13.37
N VAL A 15 2.81 21.79 13.16
CA VAL A 15 3.03 21.18 11.85
C VAL A 15 1.93 20.17 11.54
N GLU A 16 1.58 20.05 10.26
CA GLU A 16 0.69 19.00 9.78
C GLU A 16 1.42 17.67 9.72
N VAL A 17 0.76 16.62 10.19
CA VAL A 17 1.28 15.26 10.23
C VAL A 17 0.19 14.29 9.79
N SER A 18 0.62 13.18 9.23
CA SER A 18 -0.22 12.01 8.98
C SER A 18 0.55 10.74 9.33
N THR A 19 -0.15 9.64 9.59
CA THR A 19 0.52 8.35 9.74
C THR A 19 1.08 7.89 8.40
N ALA A 20 2.19 7.16 8.43
CA ALA A 20 2.74 6.53 7.23
C ALA A 20 1.70 5.63 6.53
N TRP A 21 0.84 4.95 7.29
CA TRP A 21 -0.24 4.13 6.73
C TRP A 21 -1.27 4.95 5.97
N THR A 22 -1.77 6.04 6.56
CA THR A 22 -2.71 6.96 5.88
C THR A 22 -2.10 7.48 4.59
N ARG A 23 -0.83 7.89 4.62
CA ARG A 23 -0.15 8.34 3.40
C ARG A 23 0.06 7.23 2.38
N ASN A 24 0.39 6.01 2.83
CA ASN A 24 0.55 4.84 1.97
C ASN A 24 -0.77 4.47 1.27
N GLN A 25 -1.92 4.55 1.95
CA GLN A 25 -3.22 4.31 1.33
C GLN A 25 -3.53 5.32 0.23
N VAL A 26 -3.09 6.59 0.36
CA VAL A 26 -3.21 7.57 -0.72
C VAL A 26 -2.35 7.15 -1.92
N HIS A 27 -1.09 6.79 -1.68
CA HIS A 27 -0.18 6.35 -2.75
C HIS A 27 -0.62 5.07 -3.46
N LEU A 28 -1.20 4.12 -2.73
CA LEU A 28 -1.72 2.88 -3.32
C LEU A 28 -2.89 3.11 -4.30
N LYS A 29 -3.53 4.29 -4.29
CA LYS A 29 -4.58 4.63 -5.28
C LYS A 29 -4.04 4.77 -6.70
N ASP A 30 -2.75 5.10 -6.85
CA ASP A 30 -2.09 5.17 -8.16
C ASP A 30 -1.83 3.77 -8.76
N TYR A 31 -2.10 2.70 -8.00
CA TYR A 31 -1.89 1.30 -8.38
C TYR A 31 -3.21 0.53 -8.39
N ASP A 32 -4.25 1.09 -9.00
CA ASP A 32 -5.48 0.34 -9.25
C ASP A 32 -5.25 -0.86 -10.19
N LEU A 33 -6.21 -1.79 -10.21
CA LEU A 33 -6.07 -3.05 -10.94
C LEU A 33 -5.89 -2.84 -12.45
N ASP A 34 -6.47 -1.77 -13.00
CA ASP A 34 -6.38 -1.45 -14.41
C ASP A 34 -4.97 -0.96 -14.74
N THR A 35 -4.46 -0.02 -13.95
CA THR A 35 -3.12 0.55 -14.05
C THR A 35 -2.03 -0.52 -13.90
N VAL A 36 -2.14 -1.39 -12.88
CA VAL A 36 -1.14 -2.45 -12.65
C VAL A 36 -1.16 -3.48 -13.79
N SER A 37 -2.34 -3.85 -14.29
CA SER A 37 -2.46 -4.78 -15.42
C SER A 37 -1.87 -4.20 -16.70
N GLU A 38 -2.07 -2.90 -16.97
CA GLU A 38 -1.45 -2.19 -18.10
C GLU A 38 0.09 -2.20 -17.99
N ILE A 39 0.65 -1.81 -16.84
CA ILE A 39 2.09 -1.72 -16.64
C ILE A 39 2.79 -3.08 -16.75
N THR A 40 2.20 -4.11 -16.16
CA THR A 40 2.84 -5.44 -16.02
C THR A 40 2.49 -6.41 -17.15
N ALA A 41 1.49 -6.05 -17.97
CA ALA A 41 0.83 -6.96 -18.92
C ALA A 41 0.27 -8.25 -18.28
N ALA A 42 0.11 -8.29 -16.95
CA ALA A 42 -0.45 -9.44 -16.26
C ALA A 42 -1.99 -9.40 -16.27
N PRO A 43 -2.67 -10.57 -16.44
CA PRO A 43 -4.14 -10.63 -16.39
C PRO A 43 -4.71 -10.18 -15.04
N LYS A 44 -5.74 -9.32 -15.07
CA LYS A 44 -6.38 -8.74 -13.88
C LYS A 44 -6.89 -9.79 -12.90
N ASP A 45 -7.49 -10.86 -13.42
CA ASP A 45 -8.04 -11.96 -12.61
C ASP A 45 -6.94 -12.71 -11.84
N LEU A 46 -5.75 -12.85 -12.44
CA LEU A 46 -4.61 -13.49 -11.79
C LEU A 46 -3.98 -12.59 -10.72
N ILE A 47 -3.87 -11.28 -10.97
CA ILE A 47 -3.40 -10.31 -9.96
C ILE A 47 -4.33 -10.33 -8.74
N GLU A 48 -5.64 -10.23 -8.97
CA GLU A 48 -6.63 -10.20 -7.88
C GLU A 48 -6.64 -11.53 -7.11
N ARG A 49 -6.57 -12.68 -7.80
CA ARG A 49 -6.48 -13.99 -7.16
C ARG A 49 -5.23 -14.10 -6.30
N LEU A 50 -4.06 -13.71 -6.81
CA LEU A 50 -2.81 -13.74 -6.03
C LEU A 50 -2.91 -12.86 -4.78
N ALA A 51 -3.47 -11.65 -4.89
CA ALA A 51 -3.66 -10.77 -3.74
C ALA A 51 -4.58 -11.38 -2.67
N LYS A 52 -5.70 -11.98 -3.08
CA LYS A 52 -6.64 -12.69 -2.19
C LYS A 52 -5.99 -13.91 -1.53
N ASP A 53 -5.23 -14.68 -2.29
CA ASP A 53 -4.52 -15.88 -1.80
C ASP A 53 -3.46 -15.49 -0.76
N LEU A 54 -2.62 -14.49 -1.03
CA LEU A 54 -1.62 -13.99 -0.08
C LEU A 54 -2.25 -13.40 1.19
N ALA A 55 -3.41 -12.76 1.07
CA ALA A 55 -4.15 -12.23 2.21
C ALA A 55 -4.72 -13.34 3.11
N THR A 56 -5.20 -14.45 2.54
CA THR A 56 -6.02 -15.45 3.25
C THR A 56 -5.31 -16.76 3.59
N ILE A 57 -4.40 -17.25 2.74
CA ILE A 57 -3.65 -18.49 2.98
C ILE A 57 -2.59 -18.24 4.06
N LYS A 58 -2.55 -19.10 5.07
CA LYS A 58 -1.57 -19.04 6.18
C LYS A 58 -1.07 -20.46 6.53
N PRO A 59 0.26 -20.69 6.56
CA PRO A 59 1.33 -19.75 6.19
C PRO A 59 1.41 -19.56 4.67
N ALA A 60 1.78 -18.35 4.26
CA ALA A 60 2.17 -18.04 2.89
C ALA A 60 3.61 -17.50 2.93
N SER A 61 4.42 -17.87 1.94
CA SER A 61 5.83 -17.46 1.85
C SER A 61 6.14 -16.95 0.44
N ILE A 62 6.91 -15.87 0.36
CA ILE A 62 7.48 -15.39 -0.90
C ILE A 62 8.95 -15.80 -0.92
N HIS A 63 9.36 -16.53 -1.96
CA HIS A 63 10.76 -16.82 -2.24
C HIS A 63 11.15 -16.06 -3.51
N GLN A 64 12.03 -15.08 -3.37
CA GLN A 64 12.49 -14.26 -4.47
C GLN A 64 13.99 -14.53 -4.68
N GLY A 65 14.33 -15.01 -5.88
CA GLY A 65 15.71 -15.14 -6.38
C GLY A 65 16.09 -13.95 -7.26
N GLU A 66 17.21 -14.00 -7.97
CA GLU A 66 17.78 -12.81 -8.61
C GLU A 66 16.91 -12.12 -9.68
N GLY A 67 15.97 -12.83 -10.31
CA GLY A 67 14.89 -12.24 -11.13
C GLY A 67 15.34 -11.32 -12.26
#